data_AF-A0A2E7HHN8-F1
#
_entry.id   AF-A0A2E7HHN8-F1
#
_cell.length_a   1.000
_cell.length_b   1.000
_cell.length_c   1.000
_cell.angle_alpha   90.00
_cell.angle_beta   90.00
_cell.angle_gamma   90.00
#
_symmetry.space_group_name_H-M   'P 1'
#
loop_
_entity.id
_entity.type
_entity.pdbx_description
1 polymer ?
#
loop_
_entity_poly.entity_id
_entity_poly.type
_entity_poly.pdbx_seq_one_letter_code
_entity_poly.pdbx_strand_id
1 'polypeptide(L)'
;MSETRRLVAIFYPDVAGYSRMTGDDEVGSHRRVMAVLDDVAERITAADGEVLRYAGDAILATFPSVVLAVDSAVEIQKMLAEQHAGMLEDQQVRLHIGINLDNVIEDRGEVYGEGVNLAARLEAAAEPGGVCLSHSAHEQVVGKTIVSFSDDGEASLKNIDKPVRIFHWSPDLTTLLEQATEETFLNKPSIAVLPFDNMSGDPEQEFFSDGISEDIITDWRGSARCWPWPSRRSVSWRGQSKTRAMRVPQKRAPYA
;
A
#
# COMPACT_ATOMS: atom_id res chain seq x y z
N MET A 1 -24.18 4.53 33.49
CA MET A 1 -23.61 5.10 32.25
C MET A 1 -22.38 4.27 31.96
N SER A 2 -22.35 3.49 30.89
CA SER A 2 -21.30 2.48 30.66
C SER A 2 -20.30 2.99 29.64
N GLU A 3 -19.12 3.36 30.12
CA GLU A 3 -17.91 3.41 29.29
C GLU A 3 -17.74 2.02 28.68
N THR A 4 -17.68 1.94 27.35
CA THR A 4 -17.51 0.67 26.64
C THR A 4 -16.14 0.65 26.00
N ARG A 5 -15.39 -0.44 26.22
CA ARG A 5 -14.11 -0.66 25.56
C ARG A 5 -14.33 -1.52 24.32
N ARG A 6 -13.84 -1.06 23.17
CA ARG A 6 -13.82 -1.82 21.92
C ARG A 6 -12.47 -1.74 21.24
N LEU A 7 -12.05 -2.83 20.59
CA LEU A 7 -10.90 -2.87 19.70
C LEU A 7 -11.34 -2.37 18.32
N VAL A 8 -10.72 -1.31 17.82
CA VAL A 8 -11.06 -0.71 16.52
C VAL A 8 -9.80 -0.30 15.77
N ALA A 9 -9.91 -0.24 14.45
CA ALA A 9 -8.90 0.43 13.64
C ALA A 9 -9.17 1.94 13.67
N ILE A 10 -8.24 2.71 14.20
CA ILE A 10 -8.28 4.16 14.29
C ILE A 10 -7.65 4.70 13.01
N PHE A 11 -8.38 5.57 12.32
CA PHE A 11 -8.03 6.11 11.01
C PHE A 11 -7.96 7.63 11.09
N TYR A 12 -6.79 8.20 10.77
CA TYR A 12 -6.50 9.62 10.99
C TYR A 12 -5.86 10.24 9.74
N PRO A 13 -6.67 10.73 8.78
CA PRO A 13 -6.18 11.53 7.67
C PRO A 13 -6.01 13.00 8.10
N ASP A 14 -4.94 13.64 7.63
CA ASP A 14 -4.67 15.08 7.81
C ASP A 14 -4.12 15.68 6.52
N VAL A 15 -4.31 17.00 6.33
CA VAL A 15 -3.85 17.71 5.15
C VAL A 15 -2.37 18.07 5.22
N ALA A 16 -1.67 17.73 4.15
CA ALA A 16 -0.27 18.05 3.98
C ALA A 16 -0.01 19.54 3.81
N GLY A 17 0.60 20.14 4.84
CA GLY A 17 1.16 21.49 4.74
C GLY A 17 0.10 22.59 4.61
N TYR A 18 -1.07 22.41 5.23
CA TYR A 18 -2.17 23.40 5.27
C TYR A 18 -1.68 24.83 5.55
N SER A 19 -0.75 25.01 6.50
CA SER A 19 -0.19 26.33 6.85
C SER A 19 0.56 27.04 5.70
N ARG A 20 1.04 26.31 4.69
CA ARG A 20 1.72 26.89 3.51
C ARG A 20 0.73 27.34 2.43
N MET A 21 -0.49 26.79 2.39
CA MET A 21 -1.51 27.10 1.38
C MET A 21 -2.27 28.40 1.65
N THR A 22 -2.11 28.99 2.84
CA THR A 22 -2.84 30.16 3.34
C THR A 22 -2.32 31.52 2.88
N GLY A 23 -1.27 31.58 2.04
CA GLY A 23 -0.59 32.84 1.69
C GLY A 23 -1.44 33.82 0.86
N ASP A 24 -1.85 33.41 -0.34
CA ASP A 24 -2.42 34.34 -1.34
C ASP A 24 -3.95 34.26 -1.48
N ASP A 25 -4.59 33.15 -1.06
CA ASP A 25 -6.05 32.93 -1.10
C ASP A 25 -6.50 32.02 0.05
N GLU A 26 -6.53 32.57 1.26
CA GLU A 26 -6.92 31.83 2.48
C GLU A 26 -8.33 31.21 2.38
N VAL A 27 -9.30 31.95 1.84
CA VAL A 27 -10.69 31.49 1.75
C VAL A 27 -10.84 30.38 0.71
N GLY A 28 -10.20 30.50 -0.45
CA GLY A 28 -10.24 29.46 -1.47
C GLY A 28 -9.46 28.21 -1.07
N SER A 29 -8.31 28.34 -0.42
CA SER A 29 -7.55 27.22 0.12
C SER A 29 -8.36 26.47 1.18
N HIS A 30 -8.99 27.17 2.11
CA HIS A 30 -9.85 26.55 3.12
C HIS A 30 -11.04 25.81 2.47
N ARG A 31 -11.69 26.41 1.46
CA ARG A 31 -12.81 25.76 0.76
C ARG A 31 -12.38 24.49 0.02
N ARG A 32 -11.21 24.50 -0.63
CA ARG A 32 -10.66 23.31 -1.32
C ARG A 32 -10.36 22.18 -0.33
N VAL A 33 -9.76 22.53 0.80
CA VAL A 33 -9.44 21.57 1.86
C VAL A 33 -10.72 20.94 2.42
N MET A 34 -11.72 21.75 2.78
CA MET A 34 -12.98 21.21 3.31
C MET A 34 -13.71 20.33 2.30
N ALA A 35 -13.70 20.69 1.01
CA ALA A 35 -14.28 19.84 -0.03
C ALA A 35 -13.59 18.47 -0.13
N VAL A 36 -12.26 18.44 -0.04
CA VAL A 36 -11.49 17.17 -0.04
C VAL A 36 -11.78 16.35 1.22
N LEU A 37 -11.87 16.99 2.39
CA LEU A 37 -12.20 16.28 3.63
C LEU A 37 -13.63 15.72 3.61
N ASP A 38 -14.58 16.42 3.00
CA ASP A 38 -15.96 15.93 2.83
C ASP A 38 -16.01 14.71 1.88
N ASP A 39 -15.30 14.76 0.76
CA ASP A 39 -15.17 13.63 -0.18
C ASP A 39 -14.52 12.40 0.48
N VAL A 40 -13.58 12.63 1.40
CA VAL A 40 -12.91 11.60 2.21
C VAL A 40 -13.87 11.03 3.25
N ALA A 41 -14.61 11.86 3.96
CA ALA A 41 -15.58 11.45 4.96
C ALA A 41 -16.70 10.58 4.35
N GLU A 42 -17.17 10.94 3.15
CA GLU A 42 -18.14 10.13 2.41
C GLU A 42 -17.60 8.74 2.08
N ARG A 43 -16.33 8.65 1.63
CA ARG A 43 -15.68 7.35 1.31
C ARG A 43 -15.44 6.50 2.53
N ILE A 44 -15.02 7.11 3.65
CA ILE A 44 -14.89 6.41 4.92
C ILE A 44 -16.22 5.76 5.28
N THR A 45 -17.32 6.53 5.20
CA THR A 45 -18.67 6.03 5.52
C THR A 45 -19.13 4.95 4.55
N ALA A 46 -18.84 5.09 3.25
CA ALA A 46 -19.18 4.11 2.23
C ALA A 46 -18.44 2.77 2.41
N ALA A 47 -17.28 2.76 3.08
CA ALA A 47 -16.48 1.58 3.37
C ALA A 47 -16.69 1.02 4.79
N ASP A 48 -17.88 1.24 5.37
CA ASP A 48 -18.26 0.83 6.73
C ASP A 48 -17.41 1.45 7.85
N GLY A 49 -16.75 2.58 7.57
CA GLY A 49 -16.08 3.42 8.56
C GLY A 49 -17.04 4.38 9.25
N GLU A 50 -16.69 4.80 10.45
CA GLU A 50 -17.42 5.75 11.28
C GLU A 50 -16.60 7.02 11.46
N VAL A 51 -17.05 8.12 10.84
CA VAL A 51 -16.46 9.46 11.05
C VAL A 51 -16.94 10.02 12.38
N LEU A 52 -16.03 10.18 13.34
CA LEU A 52 -16.37 10.63 14.69
C LEU A 52 -16.41 12.15 14.78
N ARG A 53 -15.35 12.82 14.28
CA ARG A 53 -15.26 14.28 14.25
C ARG A 53 -14.23 14.78 13.25
N TYR A 54 -14.38 16.03 12.86
CA TYR A 54 -13.34 16.82 12.22
C TYR A 54 -12.46 17.47 13.30
N ALA A 55 -11.16 17.52 13.05
CA ALA A 55 -10.15 18.08 13.94
C ALA A 55 -9.31 19.12 13.19
N GLY A 56 -9.95 20.22 12.79
CA GLY A 56 -9.32 21.24 11.94
C GLY A 56 -9.27 20.76 10.50
N ASP A 57 -8.06 20.47 10.02
CA ASP A 57 -7.73 19.91 8.71
C ASP A 57 -7.59 18.38 8.71
N ALA A 58 -7.78 17.74 9.88
CA ALA A 58 -7.80 16.29 10.02
C ALA A 58 -9.22 15.74 10.23
N ILE A 59 -9.38 14.44 9.99
CA ILE A 59 -10.58 13.67 10.39
C ILE A 59 -10.13 12.61 11.40
N LEU A 60 -10.94 12.40 12.44
CA LEU A 60 -10.83 11.20 13.26
C LEU A 60 -11.97 10.26 12.88
N ALA A 61 -11.63 9.09 12.37
CA ALA A 61 -12.56 8.02 12.05
C ALA A 61 -12.12 6.70 12.65
N THR A 62 -13.06 5.74 12.71
CA THR A 62 -12.75 4.35 13.09
C THR A 62 -13.34 3.38 12.10
N PHE A 63 -12.71 2.23 11.95
CA PHE A 63 -13.22 1.11 11.18
C PHE A 63 -13.37 -0.13 12.07
N PRO A 64 -14.37 -0.98 11.82
CA PRO A 64 -14.52 -2.26 12.50
C PRO A 64 -13.42 -3.26 12.12
N SER A 65 -12.72 -3.03 11.01
CA SER A 65 -11.64 -3.87 10.51
C SER A 65 -10.49 -3.02 10.00
N VAL A 66 -9.27 -3.40 10.38
CA VAL A 66 -8.05 -2.76 9.88
C VAL A 66 -7.81 -3.00 8.39
N VAL A 67 -8.32 -4.11 7.83
CA VAL A 67 -8.23 -4.36 6.39
C VAL A 67 -9.06 -3.34 5.63
N LEU A 68 -10.30 -3.08 6.07
CA LEU A 68 -11.15 -2.04 5.50
C LEU A 68 -10.49 -0.66 5.60
N ALA A 69 -9.94 -0.34 6.77
CA ALA A 69 -9.22 0.92 6.97
C ALA A 69 -8.06 1.10 5.97
N VAL A 70 -7.24 0.07 5.77
CA VAL A 70 -6.10 0.11 4.86
C VAL A 70 -6.55 0.22 3.40
N ASP A 71 -7.51 -0.60 2.98
CA ASP A 71 -8.01 -0.57 1.61
C ASP A 71 -8.63 0.81 1.30
N SER A 72 -9.43 1.36 2.22
CA SER A 72 -9.96 2.72 2.11
C SER A 72 -8.86 3.79 2.06
N ALA A 73 -7.81 3.66 2.85
CA ALA A 73 -6.67 4.60 2.83
C ALA A 73 -6.04 4.67 1.45
N VAL A 74 -5.77 3.51 0.86
CA VAL A 74 -5.10 3.38 -0.43
C VAL A 74 -6.02 3.87 -1.56
N GLU A 75 -7.30 3.55 -1.52
CA GLU A 75 -8.28 4.05 -2.47
C GLU A 75 -8.41 5.58 -2.41
N ILE A 76 -8.48 6.16 -1.22
CA ILE A 76 -8.50 7.62 -1.02
C ILE A 76 -7.24 8.25 -1.62
N GLN A 77 -6.04 7.72 -1.34
CA GLN A 77 -4.80 8.28 -1.86
C GLN A 77 -4.71 8.16 -3.39
N LYS A 78 -5.14 7.04 -3.98
CA LYS A 78 -5.20 6.86 -5.45
C LYS A 78 -6.17 7.86 -6.09
N MET A 79 -7.36 8.00 -5.53
CA MET A 79 -8.39 8.93 -6.01
C MET A 79 -7.90 10.38 -5.98
N LEU A 80 -7.24 10.80 -4.90
CA LEU A 80 -6.66 12.15 -4.82
C LEU A 80 -5.52 12.32 -5.82
N ALA A 81 -4.66 11.32 -6.01
CA ALA A 81 -3.60 11.38 -7.01
C ALA A 81 -4.15 11.55 -8.44
N GLU A 82 -5.26 10.87 -8.77
CA GLU A 82 -5.95 11.00 -10.05
C GLU A 82 -6.60 12.38 -10.23
N GLN A 83 -7.28 12.89 -9.20
CA GLN A 83 -7.90 14.23 -9.25
C GLN A 83 -6.85 15.33 -9.40
N HIS A 84 -5.70 15.18 -8.77
CA HIS A 84 -4.59 16.13 -8.86
C HIS A 84 -3.79 16.02 -10.16
N ALA A 85 -4.04 15.01 -11.00
CA ALA A 85 -3.33 14.82 -12.26
C ALA A 85 -3.58 16.03 -13.20
N GLY A 86 -2.56 16.86 -13.38
CA GLY A 86 -2.62 18.07 -14.20
C GLY A 86 -2.94 19.36 -13.45
N MET A 87 -3.10 19.32 -12.12
CA MET A 87 -3.16 20.51 -11.27
C MET A 87 -1.75 21.02 -10.92
N LEU A 88 -1.61 22.32 -10.68
CA LEU A 88 -0.38 22.90 -10.15
C LEU A 88 -0.17 22.47 -8.69
N GLU A 89 1.08 22.31 -8.25
CA GLU A 89 1.42 21.76 -6.92
C GLU A 89 0.80 22.57 -5.76
N ASP A 90 0.66 23.88 -5.91
CA ASP A 90 0.03 24.79 -4.94
C ASP A 90 -1.50 24.64 -4.83
N GLN A 91 -2.12 23.95 -5.79
CA GLN A 91 -3.55 23.65 -5.83
C GLN A 91 -3.87 22.24 -5.33
N GLN A 92 -2.87 21.36 -5.21
CA GLN A 92 -3.06 19.96 -4.81
C GLN A 92 -3.18 19.84 -3.29
N VAL A 93 -4.32 19.31 -2.83
CA VAL A 93 -4.55 19.02 -1.41
C VAL A 93 -4.12 17.58 -1.15
N ARG A 94 -2.85 17.39 -0.79
CA ARG A 94 -2.35 16.05 -0.42
C ARG A 94 -2.73 15.71 1.02
N LEU A 95 -2.96 14.43 1.30
CA LEU A 95 -3.22 13.94 2.65
C LEU A 95 -2.09 13.04 3.13
N HIS A 96 -1.85 13.02 4.45
CA HIS A 96 -1.15 11.93 5.10
C HIS A 96 -2.17 11.15 5.94
N ILE A 97 -2.01 9.82 6.03
CA ILE A 97 -2.97 8.98 6.75
C ILE A 97 -2.23 8.10 7.75
N GLY A 98 -2.63 8.18 9.01
CA GLY A 98 -2.15 7.30 10.08
C GLY A 98 -3.20 6.26 10.47
N ILE A 99 -2.80 5.00 10.60
CA ILE A 99 -3.70 3.91 11.01
C ILE A 99 -3.09 3.11 12.16
N ASN A 100 -3.86 2.99 13.24
CA ASN A 100 -3.51 2.20 14.40
C ASN A 100 -4.62 1.22 14.76
N LEU A 101 -4.27 0.05 15.31
CA LEU A 101 -5.25 -0.89 15.85
C LEU A 101 -5.06 -0.96 17.37
N ASP A 102 -6.08 -0.52 18.12
CA ASP A 102 -6.00 -0.51 19.58
C ASP A 102 -7.38 -0.52 20.25
N ASN A 103 -7.39 -0.80 21.56
CA ASN A 103 -8.57 -0.66 22.40
C ASN A 103 -8.81 0.82 22.70
N VAL A 104 -10.04 1.25 22.45
CA VAL A 104 -10.47 2.60 22.75
C VAL A 104 -11.64 2.58 23.73
N ILE A 105 -11.75 3.67 24.49
CA ILE A 105 -12.89 3.93 25.36
C ILE A 105 -13.86 4.80 24.57
N GLU A 106 -15.09 4.31 24.43
CA GLU A 106 -16.17 5.09 23.86
C GLU A 106 -17.07 5.64 24.96
N ASP A 107 -17.24 6.96 24.96
CA ASP A 107 -18.21 7.66 25.81
C ASP A 107 -18.94 8.72 24.98
N ARG A 108 -20.27 8.66 24.97
CA ARG A 108 -21.16 9.61 24.26
C ARG A 108 -20.82 9.84 22.77
N GLY A 109 -20.35 8.80 22.08
CA GLY A 109 -19.95 8.88 20.66
C GLY A 109 -18.56 9.49 20.44
N GLU A 110 -17.83 9.82 21.51
CA GLU A 110 -16.43 10.19 21.44
C GLU A 110 -15.53 9.01 21.79
N VAL A 111 -14.41 8.94 21.08
CA VAL A 111 -13.40 7.91 21.25
C VAL A 111 -12.14 8.48 21.89
N TYR A 112 -11.69 7.83 22.95
CA TYR A 112 -10.52 8.19 23.73
C TYR A 112 -9.56 7.02 23.89
N GLY A 113 -8.28 7.32 24.01
CA GLY A 113 -7.25 6.33 24.32
C GLY A 113 -5.89 6.75 23.82
N GLU A 114 -4.86 6.08 24.34
CA GLU A 114 -3.47 6.24 23.85
C GLU A 114 -3.36 5.87 22.37
N GLY A 115 -4.13 4.87 21.92
CA GLY A 115 -4.18 4.46 20.52
C GLY A 115 -4.60 5.57 19.55
N VAL A 116 -5.44 6.53 19.99
CA VAL A 116 -5.84 7.69 19.17
C VAL A 116 -4.66 8.64 18.99
N ASN A 117 -3.90 8.88 20.06
CA ASN A 117 -2.71 9.70 20.00
C ASN A 117 -1.65 9.05 19.10
N LEU A 118 -1.49 7.73 19.17
CA LEU A 118 -0.57 7.02 18.28
C LEU A 118 -0.97 7.16 16.81
N ALA A 119 -2.25 7.00 16.46
CA ALA A 119 -2.73 7.18 15.08
C ALA A 119 -2.39 8.58 14.52
N ALA A 120 -2.63 9.64 15.30
CA ALA A 120 -2.28 11.01 14.92
C ALA A 120 -0.76 11.23 14.80
N ARG A 121 0.07 10.43 15.48
CA ARG A 121 1.54 10.50 15.33
C ARG A 121 2.06 9.69 14.15
N LEU A 122 1.38 8.61 13.79
CA LEU A 122 1.67 7.85 12.57
C LEU A 122 1.35 8.68 11.33
N GLU A 123 0.24 9.40 11.34
CA GLU A 123 -0.12 10.36 10.29
C GLU A 123 1.03 11.36 10.08
N ALA A 124 1.49 12.02 11.14
CA ALA A 124 2.59 12.99 11.04
C ALA A 124 3.94 12.39 10.60
N ALA A 125 4.08 11.06 10.63
CA ALA A 125 5.24 10.34 10.13
C ALA A 125 5.09 9.86 8.68
N ALA A 126 3.87 9.91 8.12
CA ALA A 126 3.62 9.57 6.73
C ALA A 126 4.08 10.69 5.79
N GLU A 127 4.54 10.31 4.61
CA GLU A 127 4.84 11.27 3.54
C GLU A 127 3.53 11.82 2.93
N PRO A 128 3.57 13.01 2.27
CA PRO A 128 2.42 13.52 1.52
C PRO A 128 1.92 12.55 0.45
N GLY A 129 0.67 12.12 0.56
CA GLY A 129 0.07 11.09 -0.29
C GLY A 129 0.27 9.66 0.25
N GLY A 130 0.98 9.48 1.36
CA GLY A 130 1.29 8.18 1.96
C GLY A 130 0.34 7.73 3.07
N VAL A 131 0.51 6.48 3.48
CA VAL A 131 -0.20 5.84 4.59
C VAL A 131 0.83 5.23 5.53
N CYS A 132 0.71 5.49 6.83
CA CYS A 132 1.58 4.94 7.86
C CYS A 132 0.79 4.09 8.85
N LEU A 133 1.27 2.87 9.10
CA LEU A 133 0.67 1.89 10.00
C LEU A 133 1.52 1.68 11.24
N SER A 134 0.85 1.48 12.38
CA SER A 134 1.46 0.82 13.53
C SER A 134 1.81 -0.63 13.21
N HIS A 135 2.74 -1.21 13.98
CA HIS A 135 3.01 -2.64 13.93
C HIS A 135 1.78 -3.52 14.17
N SER A 136 0.92 -3.19 15.15
CA SER A 136 -0.29 -3.97 15.45
C SER A 136 -1.28 -3.97 14.28
N ALA A 137 -1.42 -2.84 13.59
CA ALA A 137 -2.24 -2.75 12.38
C ALA A 137 -1.63 -3.58 11.24
N HIS A 138 -0.32 -3.44 10.99
CA HIS A 138 0.37 -4.17 9.93
C HIS A 138 0.27 -5.69 10.10
N GLU A 139 0.50 -6.23 11.30
CA GLU A 139 0.40 -7.68 11.57
C GLU A 139 -0.95 -8.27 11.17
N GLN A 140 -2.03 -7.49 11.30
CA GLN A 140 -3.37 -7.94 10.96
C GLN A 140 -3.69 -7.85 9.47
N VAL A 141 -2.89 -7.13 8.70
CA VAL A 141 -3.11 -6.85 7.27
C VAL A 141 -2.24 -7.75 6.38
N VAL A 142 -1.08 -8.20 6.87
CA VAL A 142 -0.16 -9.10 6.15
C VAL A 142 -0.90 -10.33 5.61
N GLY A 143 -0.85 -10.51 4.28
CA GLY A 143 -1.48 -11.64 3.58
C GLY A 143 -3.00 -11.54 3.43
N LYS A 144 -3.62 -10.43 3.84
CA LYS A 144 -5.07 -10.18 3.71
C LYS A 144 -5.43 -9.07 2.71
N THR A 145 -4.46 -8.24 2.33
CA THR A 145 -4.58 -7.23 1.26
C THR A 145 -3.52 -7.46 0.19
N ILE A 146 -3.75 -6.92 -1.02
CA ILE A 146 -2.79 -6.90 -2.13
C ILE A 146 -1.74 -5.78 -1.97
N VAL A 147 -1.94 -4.88 -1.01
CA VAL A 147 -1.07 -3.75 -0.75
C VAL A 147 0.15 -4.18 0.07
N SER A 148 1.35 -3.88 -0.44
CA SER A 148 2.60 -4.08 0.29
C SER A 148 3.02 -2.83 1.05
N PHE A 149 3.45 -3.01 2.30
CA PHE A 149 4.03 -1.96 3.13
C PHE A 149 5.53 -2.19 3.31
N SER A 150 6.27 -1.10 3.33
CA SER A 150 7.70 -1.07 3.65
C SER A 150 7.87 -0.87 5.16
N ASP A 151 8.89 -1.51 5.73
CA ASP A 151 9.19 -1.45 7.16
C ASP A 151 10.26 -0.41 7.43
N ASP A 152 9.92 0.63 8.18
CA ASP A 152 10.85 1.72 8.53
C ASP A 152 11.55 1.49 9.88
N GLY A 153 11.31 0.35 10.52
CA GLY A 153 11.85 0.07 11.84
C GLY A 153 11.19 0.92 12.93
N GLU A 154 11.90 1.09 14.04
CA GLU A 154 11.40 1.78 15.22
C GLU A 154 11.53 3.30 15.10
N ALA A 155 10.41 4.01 15.26
CA ALA A 155 10.34 5.45 15.27
C ALA A 155 10.01 5.98 16.67
N SER A 156 10.77 6.97 17.12
CA SER A 156 10.48 7.72 18.34
C SER A 156 9.48 8.83 18.04
N LEU A 157 8.24 8.65 18.48
CA LEU A 157 7.15 9.59 18.25
C LEU A 157 7.00 10.55 19.43
N LYS A 158 6.63 11.81 19.14
CA LYS A 158 6.49 12.84 20.18
C LYS A 158 5.44 12.44 21.23
N ASN A 159 5.84 12.45 22.49
CA ASN A 159 5.04 12.07 23.66
C ASN A 159 4.61 10.59 23.68
N ILE A 160 5.39 9.70 23.06
CA ILE A 160 5.25 8.25 23.21
C ILE A 160 6.54 7.73 23.83
N ASP A 161 6.44 7.14 25.02
CA ASP A 161 7.59 6.78 25.85
C ASP A 161 8.47 5.69 25.22
N LYS A 162 7.87 4.82 24.38
CA LYS A 162 8.55 3.71 23.73
C LYS A 162 8.58 3.93 22.22
N PRO A 163 9.71 3.65 21.54
CA PRO A 163 9.74 3.60 20.09
C PRO A 163 8.68 2.64 19.57
N VAL A 164 8.01 3.03 18.48
CA VAL A 164 6.98 2.22 17.83
C VAL A 164 7.50 1.84 16.46
N ARG A 165 7.40 0.56 16.12
CA ARG A 165 7.72 0.12 14.75
C ARG A 165 6.61 0.53 13.80
N ILE A 166 6.99 1.23 12.73
CA ILE A 166 6.04 1.79 11.75
C ILE A 166 6.27 1.20 10.36
N PHE A 167 5.22 1.19 9.57
CA PHE A 167 5.22 0.67 8.20
C PHE A 167 4.59 1.69 7.27
N HIS A 168 5.26 2.02 6.17
CA HIS A 168 4.75 2.99 5.21
C HIS A 168 4.26 2.33 3.93
N TRP A 169 3.26 2.94 3.35
CA TRP A 169 2.89 2.79 1.96
C TRP A 169 2.94 4.16 1.31
N SER A 170 3.50 4.22 0.11
CA SER A 170 3.46 5.40 -0.74
C SER A 170 2.88 5.02 -2.10
N PRO A 171 2.19 5.96 -2.78
CA PRO A 171 1.74 5.79 -4.15
C PRO A 171 2.95 5.92 -5.08
N ASP A 172 3.83 4.92 -5.03
CA ASP A 172 4.92 4.83 -5.98
C ASP A 172 4.32 4.44 -7.34
N LEU A 173 4.47 5.30 -8.35
CA LEU A 173 4.01 5.05 -9.73
C LEU A 173 4.56 3.71 -10.27
N THR A 174 5.69 3.27 -9.71
CA THR A 174 6.31 1.97 -9.95
C THR A 174 5.43 0.80 -9.49
N THR A 175 4.79 0.92 -8.33
CA THR A 175 3.88 -0.10 -7.77
C THR A 175 2.57 -0.17 -8.53
N LEU A 176 2.06 0.95 -9.06
CA LEU A 176 0.88 0.95 -9.93
C LEU A 176 1.16 0.20 -11.25
N LEU A 177 2.36 0.35 -11.80
CA LEU A 177 2.81 -0.42 -12.97
C LEU A 177 3.03 -1.90 -12.64
N GLU A 178 3.54 -2.22 -11.43
CA GLU A 178 3.76 -3.60 -10.97
C GLU A 178 2.44 -4.33 -10.59
N GLN A 179 1.48 -3.66 -9.96
CA GLN A 179 0.17 -4.21 -9.61
C GLN A 179 -0.74 -4.39 -10.83
N ALA A 180 -0.72 -3.45 -11.79
CA ALA A 180 -1.39 -3.62 -13.07
C ALA A 180 -0.80 -4.80 -13.87
N THR A 181 0.49 -5.09 -13.68
CA THR A 181 1.06 -6.33 -14.19
C THR A 181 0.55 -7.55 -13.42
N GLU A 182 0.63 -7.61 -12.09
CA GLU A 182 0.28 -8.81 -11.30
C GLU A 182 -1.17 -9.29 -11.44
N GLU A 183 -2.16 -8.39 -11.47
CA GLU A 183 -3.57 -8.79 -11.65
C GLU A 183 -3.86 -9.41 -13.03
N THR A 184 -3.03 -9.12 -14.03
CA THR A 184 -3.18 -9.68 -15.38
C THR A 184 -2.65 -11.12 -15.49
N PHE A 185 -1.80 -11.57 -14.54
CA PHE A 185 -1.04 -12.83 -14.67
C PHE A 185 -1.54 -14.00 -13.82
N LEU A 186 -2.38 -13.76 -12.79
CA LEU A 186 -2.74 -14.82 -11.84
C LEU A 186 -3.61 -15.94 -12.45
N ASN A 187 -4.20 -15.74 -13.63
CA ASN A 187 -5.13 -16.69 -14.27
C ASN A 187 -4.74 -17.16 -15.68
N LYS A 188 -3.48 -16.99 -16.12
CA LYS A 188 -3.02 -17.48 -17.43
C LYS A 188 -1.87 -18.49 -17.28
N PRO A 189 -1.89 -19.61 -18.04
CA PRO A 189 -0.77 -20.54 -18.04
C PRO A 189 0.48 -19.81 -18.55
N SER A 190 1.53 -19.85 -17.73
CA SER A 190 2.80 -19.17 -17.97
C SER A 190 3.94 -20.19 -18.00
N ILE A 191 4.93 -19.96 -18.88
CA ILE A 191 6.10 -20.82 -19.05
C ILE A 191 7.35 -19.96 -18.90
N ALA A 192 8.28 -20.39 -18.05
CA ALA A 192 9.59 -19.77 -17.91
C ALA A 192 10.59 -20.44 -18.86
N VAL A 193 11.30 -19.63 -19.64
CA VAL A 193 12.41 -20.06 -20.51
C VAL A 193 13.71 -19.61 -19.85
N LEU A 194 14.61 -20.55 -19.62
CA LEU A 194 15.90 -20.32 -19.00
C LEU A 194 17.02 -20.71 -19.99
N PRO A 195 18.11 -19.94 -20.08
CA PRO A 195 19.26 -20.35 -20.84
C PRO A 195 19.83 -21.66 -20.28
N PHE A 196 20.18 -22.56 -21.19
CA PHE A 196 20.79 -23.85 -20.85
C PHE A 196 22.31 -23.69 -20.70
N ASP A 197 22.89 -24.52 -19.85
CA ASP A 197 24.35 -24.53 -19.67
C ASP A 197 25.04 -25.00 -20.96
N ASN A 198 25.99 -24.20 -21.44
CA ASN A 198 26.81 -24.58 -22.58
C ASN A 198 27.82 -25.68 -22.17
N MET A 199 27.57 -26.91 -22.58
CA MET A 199 28.42 -28.07 -22.24
C MET A 199 29.73 -28.13 -23.05
N SER A 200 29.96 -27.24 -24.03
CA SER A 200 31.16 -27.27 -24.89
C SER A 200 32.39 -26.60 -24.26
N GLY A 201 32.22 -25.78 -23.23
CA GLY A 201 33.33 -25.09 -22.53
C GLY A 201 33.97 -23.93 -23.31
N ASP A 202 33.42 -23.57 -24.47
CA ASP A 202 33.90 -22.47 -25.32
C ASP A 202 33.18 -21.14 -24.96
N PRO A 203 33.90 -20.10 -24.49
CA PRO A 203 33.31 -18.80 -24.11
C PRO A 203 32.61 -18.06 -25.26
N GLU A 204 33.02 -18.29 -26.52
CA GLU A 204 32.37 -17.63 -27.66
C GLU A 204 30.96 -18.19 -27.95
N GLN A 205 30.66 -19.39 -27.44
CA GLN A 205 29.37 -20.06 -27.61
C GLN A 205 28.39 -19.78 -26.44
N GLU A 206 28.80 -19.06 -25.39
CA GLU A 206 27.87 -18.63 -24.32
C GLU A 206 26.81 -17.66 -24.84
N PHE A 207 27.14 -16.84 -25.84
CA PHE A 207 26.16 -15.96 -26.49
C PHE A 207 25.08 -16.73 -27.26
N PHE A 208 25.36 -17.97 -27.64
CA PHE A 208 24.43 -18.81 -28.40
C PHE A 208 23.27 -19.32 -27.53
N SER A 209 23.53 -19.70 -26.26
CA SER A 209 22.46 -20.13 -25.34
C SER A 209 21.52 -18.98 -24.96
N ASP A 210 22.08 -17.78 -24.78
CA ASP A 210 21.30 -16.57 -24.51
C ASP A 210 20.51 -16.14 -25.74
N GLY A 211 21.13 -16.20 -26.93
CA GLY A 211 20.47 -15.92 -28.21
C GLY A 211 19.27 -16.83 -28.49
N ILE A 212 19.43 -18.15 -28.32
CA ILE A 212 18.30 -19.09 -28.49
C ILE A 212 17.19 -18.83 -27.47
N SER A 213 17.54 -18.49 -26.23
CA SER A 213 16.56 -18.20 -25.19
C SER A 213 15.75 -16.95 -25.52
N GLU A 214 16.41 -15.90 -26.00
CA GLU A 214 15.76 -14.67 -26.48
C GLU A 214 14.90 -14.92 -27.73
N ASP A 215 15.35 -15.74 -28.67
CA ASP A 215 14.55 -16.11 -29.85
C ASP A 215 13.27 -16.86 -29.46
N ILE A 216 13.36 -17.83 -28.55
CA ILE A 216 12.18 -18.56 -28.05
C ILE A 216 11.22 -17.61 -27.30
N ILE A 217 11.74 -16.72 -26.46
CA ILE A 217 10.94 -15.70 -25.75
C ILE A 217 10.25 -14.78 -26.76
N THR A 218 10.94 -14.41 -27.83
CA THR A 218 10.43 -13.51 -28.87
C THR A 218 9.36 -14.17 -29.74
N ASP A 219 9.57 -15.41 -30.17
CA ASP A 219 8.59 -16.17 -30.96
C ASP A 219 7.31 -16.42 -30.17
N TRP A 220 7.43 -16.70 -28.86
CA TRP A 220 6.26 -16.99 -28.04
C TRP A 220 5.44 -15.76 -27.68
N ARG A 221 6.05 -14.55 -27.69
CA ARG A 221 5.33 -13.27 -27.53
C ARG A 221 4.27 -13.04 -28.61
N GLY A 222 4.41 -13.65 -29.78
CA GLY A 222 3.46 -13.50 -30.90
C GLY A 222 2.27 -14.46 -30.87
N SER A 223 2.27 -15.47 -30.00
CA SER A 223 1.20 -16.47 -29.92
C SER A 223 0.16 -16.07 -28.87
N ALA A 224 -1.09 -15.89 -29.26
CA ALA A 224 -2.18 -15.33 -28.45
C ALA A 224 -2.64 -16.20 -27.24
N ARG A 225 -1.79 -17.11 -26.73
CA ARG A 225 -2.12 -18.03 -25.64
C ARG A 225 -1.10 -18.12 -24.50
N CYS A 226 0.10 -17.54 -24.61
CA CYS A 226 1.09 -17.53 -23.52
C CYS A 226 1.91 -16.23 -23.57
N TRP A 227 2.03 -15.53 -22.44
CA TRP A 227 2.81 -14.30 -22.33
C TRP A 227 4.19 -14.60 -21.73
N PRO A 228 5.32 -14.31 -22.41
CA PRO A 228 6.65 -14.55 -21.87
C PRO A 228 7.09 -13.45 -20.89
N TRP A 229 7.76 -13.87 -19.82
CA TRP A 229 8.36 -13.02 -18.79
C TRP A 229 9.57 -12.23 -19.34
N PRO A 230 9.68 -10.89 -19.14
CA PRO A 230 10.92 -10.17 -19.36
C PRO A 230 11.89 -10.45 -18.21
N SER A 231 12.92 -11.25 -18.46
CA SER A 231 13.92 -11.57 -17.44
C SER A 231 14.87 -10.39 -17.21
N ARG A 232 14.67 -9.63 -16.13
CA ARG A 232 15.76 -8.85 -15.50
C ARG A 232 16.18 -9.41 -14.13
N ARG A 233 15.59 -10.53 -13.70
CA ARG A 233 15.99 -11.28 -12.48
C ARG A 233 16.59 -12.67 -12.79
N SER A 234 17.15 -12.90 -13.98
CA SER A 234 17.79 -14.17 -14.37
C SER A 234 19.27 -14.26 -13.98
N VAL A 235 19.90 -13.15 -13.59
CA VAL A 235 21.36 -13.09 -13.38
C VAL A 235 21.82 -13.84 -12.11
N SER A 236 20.94 -14.13 -11.14
CA SER A 236 21.34 -14.83 -9.90
C SER A 236 21.28 -16.36 -9.99
N TRP A 237 20.88 -16.94 -11.11
CA TRP A 237 20.62 -18.37 -11.24
C TRP A 237 21.65 -19.13 -12.11
N ARG A 238 22.84 -18.59 -12.34
CA ARG A 238 23.94 -19.35 -12.96
C ARG A 238 24.66 -20.16 -11.86
N GLY A 239 24.38 -21.46 -11.76
CA GLY A 239 25.19 -22.40 -10.96
C GLY A 239 24.58 -23.05 -9.70
N GLN A 240 23.26 -22.98 -9.44
CA GLN A 240 22.65 -23.73 -8.33
C GLN A 240 21.87 -24.97 -8.80
N SER A 241 22.18 -26.11 -8.17
CA SER A 241 21.67 -27.46 -8.47
C SER A 241 20.14 -27.54 -8.61
N LYS A 242 19.68 -28.07 -9.75
CA LYS A 242 18.28 -28.16 -10.24
C LYS A 242 17.25 -28.89 -9.37
N THR A 243 17.59 -29.41 -8.19
CA THR A 243 16.77 -30.42 -7.49
C THR A 243 15.71 -29.89 -6.51
N ARG A 244 15.60 -28.57 -6.28
CA ARG A 244 14.71 -28.02 -5.22
C ARG A 244 13.53 -27.17 -5.70
N ALA A 245 13.38 -26.94 -7.01
CA ALA A 245 12.45 -25.94 -7.55
C ALA A 245 11.08 -26.45 -8.01
N MET A 246 10.77 -27.75 -7.90
CA MET A 246 9.40 -28.25 -8.10
C MET A 246 8.76 -28.64 -6.76
N ARG A 247 8.47 -27.63 -5.93
CA ARG A 247 7.32 -27.70 -5.02
C ARG A 247 6.46 -26.47 -5.26
N VAL A 248 5.61 -26.56 -6.28
CA VAL A 248 4.36 -25.81 -6.29
C VAL A 248 3.61 -26.23 -5.03
N PRO A 249 3.14 -25.32 -4.16
CA PRO A 249 2.23 -25.70 -3.10
C PRO A 249 0.92 -26.17 -3.76
N GLN A 250 0.75 -27.49 -3.88
CA GLN A 250 -0.54 -28.07 -4.20
C GLN A 250 -1.50 -27.72 -3.05
N LYS A 251 -2.35 -26.71 -3.24
CA LYS A 251 -3.60 -26.63 -2.48
C LYS A 251 -4.40 -27.89 -2.84
N ARG A 252 -4.47 -28.83 -1.90
CA ARG A 252 -5.43 -29.94 -1.96
C ARG A 252 -6.83 -29.34 -1.99
N ALA A 253 -7.56 -29.58 -3.08
CA ALA A 253 -9.00 -29.31 -3.12
C ALA A 253 -9.72 -30.24 -2.12
N PRO A 254 -10.74 -29.77 -1.39
CA PRO A 254 -11.58 -30.63 -0.59
C PRO A 254 -12.55 -31.37 -1.51
N TYR A 255 -12.47 -32.69 -1.54
CA TYR A 255 -13.58 -33.56 -1.92
C TYR A 255 -13.79 -34.56 -0.76
N ALA A 256 -14.90 -34.36 -0.06
CA ALA A 256 -15.76 -35.40 0.49
C ALA A 256 -17.16 -34.79 0.59
#